data_AF-D2VI80-F1
#
_entry.id   AF-D2VI80-F1
#
_cell.length_a   1.000
_cell.length_b   1.000
_cell.length_c   1.000
_cell.angle_alpha   90.00
_cell.angle_beta   90.00
_cell.angle_gamma   90.00
#
_symmetry.space_group_name_H-M   'P 1'
#
loop_
_entity.id
_entity.type
_entity.pdbx_description
1 polymer ?
#
loop_
_entity_poly.entity_id
_entity_poly.type
_entity_poly.pdbx_seq_one_letter_code
_entity_poly.pdbx_strand_id
1 'polypeptide(L)'
;MNIHHSNILKVNDFFISKDQLLCIDMDFYELGDLVQLTKDDSTCSEQILLQIIFQMCSALDYIHSSMKLIHRDIKPSNIFVKSLDKDNIEIVIADFGLAKANQGSTNNSYAGTPLFMSPELGYGGKYFYNTDIYSLGVTIYQIITKDTFTSISQLYVTKDQKEVSQLLKKKMEEPGQYSQYIIDLTLSMLEKDSAIRPQAQDILNNSVFDQLRRRRR
;
A
#
# COMPACT_ATOMS: atom_id res chain seq x y z
N MET A 1 7.05 -11.64 18.06
CA MET A 1 6.14 -10.48 18.10
C MET A 1 4.75 -11.02 17.82
N ASN A 2 3.82 -10.96 18.76
CA ASN A 2 2.46 -11.46 18.54
C ASN A 2 1.68 -10.41 17.75
N ILE A 3 1.68 -10.56 16.43
CA ILE A 3 0.92 -9.71 15.51
C ILE A 3 -0.52 -10.24 15.48
N HIS A 4 -1.48 -9.38 15.83
CA HIS A 4 -2.90 -9.72 15.87
C HIS A 4 -3.68 -8.81 14.93
N HIS A 5 -3.59 -9.06 13.63
CA HIS A 5 -4.38 -8.35 12.62
C HIS A 5 -4.70 -9.27 11.44
N SER A 6 -5.95 -9.32 10.99
CA SER A 6 -6.41 -10.26 9.95
C SER A 6 -5.84 -9.99 8.56
N ASN A 7 -5.34 -8.78 8.32
CA ASN A 7 -4.69 -8.38 7.06
C ASN A 7 -3.17 -8.25 7.16
N ILE A 8 -2.55 -8.86 8.18
CA ILE A 8 -1.09 -8.99 8.25
C ILE A 8 -0.76 -10.47 8.24
N LEU A 9 0.17 -10.86 7.36
CA LEU A 9 0.60 -12.25 7.23
C LEU A 9 1.11 -12.77 8.57
N LYS A 10 0.62 -13.95 8.95
CA LYS A 10 1.08 -14.67 10.12
C LYS A 10 2.25 -15.57 9.75
N VAL A 11 3.34 -15.45 10.51
CA VAL A 11 4.43 -16.43 10.49
C VAL A 11 4.05 -17.56 11.44
N ASN A 12 4.02 -18.79 10.92
CA ASN A 12 3.67 -19.99 11.67
C ASN A 12 4.87 -20.46 12.49
N ASP A 13 6.05 -20.53 11.88
CA ASP A 13 7.31 -20.90 12.52
C ASP A 13 8.51 -20.31 11.76
N PHE A 14 9.70 -20.37 12.34
CA PHE A 14 10.95 -20.09 11.65
C PHE A 14 12.05 -21.00 12.15
N PHE A 15 12.96 -21.39 11.25
CA PHE A 15 14.10 -22.25 11.60
C PHE A 15 15.31 -21.92 10.74
N ILE A 16 16.49 -22.32 11.21
CA ILE A 16 17.72 -22.26 10.41
C ILE A 16 17.95 -23.64 9.81
N SER A 17 18.00 -23.71 8.49
CA SER A 17 18.32 -24.95 7.76
C SER A 17 19.76 -25.40 8.02
N LYS A 18 20.09 -26.64 7.63
CA LYS A 18 21.46 -27.18 7.73
C LYS A 18 22.49 -26.31 6.98
N ASP A 19 22.06 -25.68 5.89
CA ASP A 19 22.88 -24.80 5.05
C ASP A 19 22.93 -23.34 5.57
N GLN A 20 22.54 -23.12 6.83
CA GLN A 20 22.54 -21.80 7.50
C GLN A 20 21.60 -20.77 6.86
N LEU A 21 20.57 -21.23 6.13
CA LEU A 21 19.53 -20.35 5.60
C LEU A 21 18.40 -20.20 6.62
N LEU A 22 17.98 -18.95 6.86
CA LEU A 22 16.75 -18.66 7.59
C LEU A 22 15.54 -19.08 6.73
N CYS A 23 14.75 -20.00 7.26
CA CYS A 23 13.50 -20.47 6.67
C CYS A 23 12.33 -19.94 7.51
N ILE A 24 11.35 -19.36 6.84
CA ILE A 24 10.14 -18.80 7.44
C ILE A 24 8.97 -19.65 6.95
N ASP A 25 8.26 -20.29 7.87
CA ASP A 25 7.04 -21.04 7.60
C ASP A 25 5.83 -20.12 7.73
N MET A 26 5.00 -20.09 6.70
CA MET A 26 3.83 -19.22 6.58
C MET A 26 2.79 -19.84 5.66
N ASP A 27 1.56 -19.35 5.77
CA ASP A 27 0.46 -19.80 4.93
C ASP A 27 0.75 -19.56 3.43
N PHE A 28 0.40 -20.53 2.60
CA PHE A 28 0.48 -20.40 1.15
C PHE A 28 -0.79 -19.76 0.58
N TYR A 29 -0.64 -18.66 -0.16
CA TYR A 29 -1.75 -17.93 -0.78
C TYR A 29 -1.88 -18.31 -2.25
N GLU A 30 -2.74 -19.28 -2.56
CA GLU A 30 -2.88 -19.88 -3.91
C GLU A 30 -3.26 -18.88 -5.00
N LEU A 31 -3.99 -17.81 -4.64
CA LEU A 31 -4.41 -16.76 -5.56
C LEU A 31 -3.29 -15.78 -5.91
N GLY A 32 -2.11 -15.91 -5.29
CA GLY A 32 -0.96 -15.05 -5.53
C GLY A 32 -1.14 -13.67 -4.90
N ASP A 33 -0.66 -12.64 -5.60
CA ASP A 33 -0.54 -11.28 -5.10
C ASP A 33 -1.25 -10.25 -6.00
N LEU A 34 -1.28 -8.99 -5.56
CA LEU A 34 -1.94 -7.92 -6.30
C LEU A 34 -1.24 -7.54 -7.62
N VAL A 35 -0.06 -8.09 -7.96
CA VAL A 35 0.55 -7.88 -9.30
C VAL A 35 -0.37 -8.41 -10.39
N GLN A 36 -1.19 -9.42 -10.11
CA GLN A 36 -2.16 -9.91 -11.09
C GLN A 36 -3.20 -8.82 -11.44
N LEU A 37 -3.62 -8.03 -10.45
CA LEU A 37 -4.56 -6.93 -10.67
C LEU A 37 -3.93 -5.75 -11.42
N THR A 38 -2.61 -5.64 -11.53
CA THR A 38 -1.95 -4.60 -12.35
C THR A 38 -1.81 -4.99 -13.83
N LYS A 39 -2.27 -6.20 -14.21
CA LYS A 39 -2.16 -6.73 -15.57
C LYS A 39 -3.51 -6.97 -16.25
N ASP A 40 -4.58 -7.17 -15.49
CA ASP A 40 -5.90 -7.53 -16.01
C ASP A 40 -6.98 -6.54 -15.53
N ASP A 41 -7.71 -5.94 -16.48
CA ASP A 41 -8.80 -4.99 -16.21
C ASP A 41 -10.06 -5.67 -15.66
N SER A 42 -10.28 -6.94 -16.02
CA SER A 42 -11.54 -7.65 -15.77
C SER A 42 -11.74 -8.05 -14.30
N THR A 43 -10.71 -7.89 -13.46
CA THR A 43 -10.63 -8.50 -12.13
C THR A 43 -10.82 -7.52 -10.96
N CYS A 44 -10.80 -6.20 -11.19
CA CYS A 44 -10.85 -5.23 -10.10
C CYS A 44 -12.01 -4.23 -10.24
N SER A 45 -13.19 -4.60 -9.74
CA SER A 45 -14.29 -3.63 -9.62
C SER A 45 -13.96 -2.54 -8.60
N GLU A 46 -14.64 -1.40 -8.68
CA GLU A 46 -14.53 -0.31 -7.69
C GLU A 46 -14.79 -0.82 -6.26
N GLN A 47 -15.73 -1.76 -6.09
CA GLN A 47 -15.99 -2.38 -4.79
C GLN A 47 -14.80 -3.21 -4.27
N ILE A 48 -14.16 -3.99 -5.13
CA ILE A 48 -12.94 -4.74 -4.80
C ILE A 48 -11.81 -3.77 -4.43
N LEU A 49 -11.65 -2.69 -5.19
CA LEU A 49 -10.60 -1.70 -4.93
C LEU A 49 -10.81 -0.98 -3.59
N LEU A 50 -12.03 -0.61 -3.24
CA LEU A 50 -12.37 -0.04 -1.93
C LEU A 50 -12.07 -1.02 -0.78
N GLN A 51 -12.33 -2.32 -0.98
CA GLN A 51 -11.98 -3.34 0.00
C GLN A 51 -10.47 -3.48 0.17
N ILE A 52 -9.69 -3.40 -0.90
CA ILE A 52 -8.22 -3.39 -0.84
C ILE A 52 -7.75 -2.18 -0.04
N ILE A 53 -8.21 -0.97 -0.39
CA ILE A 53 -7.83 0.28 0.29
C ILE A 53 -8.15 0.20 1.79
N PHE A 54 -9.37 -0.25 2.13
CA PHE A 54 -9.80 -0.38 3.52
C PHE A 54 -8.93 -1.37 4.32
N GLN A 55 -8.66 -2.54 3.76
CA GLN A 55 -7.86 -3.58 4.42
C GLN A 55 -6.40 -3.17 4.59
N MET A 56 -5.83 -2.54 3.56
CA MET A 56 -4.48 -1.98 3.62
C MET A 56 -4.38 -0.88 4.67
N CYS A 57 -5.32 0.07 4.70
CA CYS A 57 -5.31 1.12 5.72
C CYS A 57 -5.53 0.55 7.13
N SER A 58 -6.40 -0.46 7.30
CA SER A 58 -6.59 -1.15 8.58
C SER A 58 -5.28 -1.78 9.09
N ALA A 59 -4.56 -2.49 8.22
CA ALA A 59 -3.29 -3.10 8.56
C ALA A 59 -2.20 -2.06 8.84
N LEU A 60 -2.09 -1.02 8.01
CA LEU A 60 -1.13 0.06 8.20
C LEU A 60 -1.39 0.83 9.49
N ASP A 61 -2.65 1.11 9.82
CA ASP A 61 -2.99 1.73 11.10
C ASP A 61 -2.51 0.87 12.28
N TYR A 62 -2.72 -0.45 12.24
CA TYR A 62 -2.19 -1.36 13.28
C TYR A 62 -0.65 -1.33 13.35
N ILE A 63 0.03 -1.38 12.20
CA ILE A 63 1.50 -1.34 12.12
C ILE A 63 2.04 -0.02 12.70
N HIS A 64 1.42 1.10 12.35
CA HIS A 64 1.85 2.44 12.77
C HIS A 64 1.49 2.75 14.23
N SER A 65 0.26 2.42 14.64
CA SER A 65 -0.29 2.80 15.94
C SER A 65 0.09 1.82 17.05
N SER A 66 0.02 0.51 16.79
CA SER A 66 0.21 -0.54 17.79
C SER A 66 1.64 -1.07 17.81
N MET A 67 2.23 -1.29 16.63
CA MET A 67 3.59 -1.83 16.53
C MET A 67 4.69 -0.74 16.51
N LYS A 68 4.31 0.52 16.25
CA LYS A 68 5.23 1.67 16.08
C LYS A 68 6.30 1.43 15.00
N LEU A 69 5.92 0.72 13.94
CA LEU A 69 6.77 0.40 12.79
C LEU A 69 6.34 1.18 11.55
N ILE A 70 7.25 1.31 10.59
CA ILE A 70 7.00 1.71 9.21
C ILE A 70 7.36 0.50 8.35
N HIS A 71 6.51 0.11 7.40
CA HIS A 71 6.72 -1.08 6.58
C HIS A 71 7.81 -0.88 5.52
N ARG A 72 7.79 0.27 4.82
CA ARG A 72 8.83 0.75 3.87
C ARG A 72 8.93 0.00 2.54
N ASP A 73 8.06 -0.98 2.26
CA ASP A 73 8.06 -1.71 0.99
C ASP A 73 6.64 -2.18 0.61
N ILE A 74 5.67 -1.27 0.74
CA ILE A 74 4.31 -1.49 0.25
C ILE A 74 4.33 -1.45 -1.29
N LYS A 75 3.95 -2.56 -1.91
CA LYS A 75 3.84 -2.74 -3.37
C LYS A 75 2.94 -3.95 -3.67
N PRO A 76 2.42 -4.09 -4.90
CA PRO A 76 1.52 -5.19 -5.25
C PRO A 76 2.06 -6.59 -4.92
N SER A 77 3.36 -6.84 -5.11
CA SER A 77 3.98 -8.16 -4.88
C SER A 77 4.10 -8.55 -3.40
N ASN A 78 3.91 -7.58 -2.49
CA ASN A 78 3.97 -7.81 -1.05
C ASN A 78 2.56 -7.85 -0.42
N ILE A 79 1.52 -7.91 -1.24
CA ILE A 79 0.13 -7.95 -0.81
C ILE A 79 -0.52 -9.19 -1.43
N PHE A 80 -0.67 -10.24 -0.63
CA PHE A 80 -1.24 -11.51 -1.09
C PHE A 80 -2.76 -11.50 -1.04
N VAL A 81 -3.37 -12.21 -1.99
CA VAL A 81 -4.82 -12.44 -2.05
C VAL A 81 -5.14 -13.72 -1.30
N LYS A 82 -5.88 -13.60 -0.20
CA LYS A 82 -6.32 -14.71 0.64
C LYS A 82 -7.59 -15.38 0.12
N SER A 83 -8.53 -14.57 -0.37
CA SER A 83 -9.73 -15.06 -1.04
C SER A 83 -10.22 -14.01 -2.03
N LEU A 84 -10.78 -14.46 -3.14
CA LEU A 84 -11.41 -13.61 -4.15
C LEU A 84 -12.69 -14.28 -4.63
N ASP A 85 -13.80 -13.57 -4.50
CA ASP A 85 -15.05 -13.87 -5.19
C ASP A 85 -15.47 -12.67 -6.04
N LYS A 86 -16.66 -12.72 -6.65
CA LYS A 86 -17.15 -11.68 -7.56
C LYS A 86 -17.17 -10.28 -6.91
N ASP A 87 -17.52 -10.20 -5.63
CA ASP A 87 -17.85 -8.97 -4.94
C ASP A 87 -16.96 -8.73 -3.70
N ASN A 88 -16.14 -9.69 -3.29
CA ASN A 88 -15.29 -9.61 -2.11
C ASN A 88 -13.86 -10.09 -2.36
N ILE A 89 -12.93 -9.42 -1.69
CA ILE A 89 -11.52 -9.80 -1.65
C ILE A 89 -11.02 -9.73 -0.21
N GLU A 90 -10.25 -10.72 0.20
CA GLU A 90 -9.43 -10.64 1.42
C GLU A 90 -7.96 -10.59 1.04
N ILE A 91 -7.22 -9.66 1.65
CA ILE A 91 -5.78 -9.50 1.41
C ILE A 91 -4.98 -9.65 2.69
N VAL A 92 -3.69 -9.92 2.57
CA VAL A 92 -2.75 -9.82 3.67
C VAL A 92 -1.48 -9.10 3.22
N ILE A 93 -0.95 -8.23 4.07
CA ILE A 93 0.35 -7.59 3.89
C ILE A 93 1.43 -8.57 4.33
N ALA A 94 2.45 -8.75 3.49
CA ALA A 94 3.61 -9.58 3.74
C ALA A 94 4.91 -8.78 3.62
N ASP A 95 6.02 -9.44 3.93
CA ASP A 95 7.40 -8.95 3.81
C ASP A 95 7.73 -7.71 4.67
N PHE A 96 7.95 -7.98 5.96
CA PHE A 96 8.45 -7.00 6.92
C PHE A 96 9.99 -6.91 6.92
N GLY A 97 10.68 -7.45 5.91
CA GLY A 97 12.15 -7.49 5.86
C GLY A 97 12.81 -6.12 5.91
N LEU A 98 12.09 -5.07 5.51
CA LEU A 98 12.54 -3.68 5.56
C LEU A 98 11.89 -2.85 6.68
N ALA A 99 10.97 -3.45 7.43
CA ALA A 99 10.19 -2.75 8.44
C ALA A 99 11.09 -2.25 9.57
N LYS A 100 10.82 -1.03 10.05
CA LYS A 100 11.67 -0.37 11.04
C LYS A 100 10.87 0.47 12.02
N ALA A 101 11.30 0.47 13.27
CA ALA A 101 10.70 1.33 14.29
C ALA A 101 10.85 2.81 13.92
N ASN A 102 9.79 3.59 14.11
CA ASN A 102 9.82 5.04 13.91
C ASN A 102 10.51 5.74 15.09
N GLN A 103 11.79 5.45 15.31
CA GLN A 103 12.58 5.99 16.44
C GLN A 103 13.52 7.12 16.03
N GLY A 104 13.20 7.86 14.96
CA GLY A 104 14.04 8.98 14.50
C GLY A 104 15.49 8.58 14.16
N SER A 105 15.76 7.28 14.00
CA SER A 105 17.10 6.75 13.83
C SER A 105 17.72 7.33 12.56
N THR A 106 18.85 8.01 12.72
CA THR A 106 19.67 8.66 11.69
C THR A 106 20.27 7.70 10.66
N ASN A 107 20.08 6.39 10.82
CA ASN A 107 20.49 5.39 9.84
C ASN A 107 19.49 5.36 8.66
N ASN A 108 19.63 6.38 7.79
CA ASN A 108 19.01 6.56 6.48
C ASN A 108 19.51 5.51 5.46
N SER A 109 19.35 4.22 5.78
CA SER A 109 19.50 3.19 4.74
C SER A 109 18.33 3.36 3.77
N TYR A 110 18.58 3.88 2.59
CA TYR A 110 17.60 3.86 1.50
C TYR A 110 17.19 2.42 1.27
N ALA A 111 15.90 2.13 1.47
CA ALA A 111 15.35 0.79 1.27
C ALA A 111 13.93 0.90 0.68
N GLY A 112 13.50 -0.19 0.07
CA GLY A 112 12.24 -0.27 -0.63
C GLY A 112 12.42 -0.19 -2.14
N THR A 113 11.32 -0.32 -2.85
CA THR A 113 11.31 -0.41 -4.31
C THR A 113 11.21 0.99 -4.93
N PRO A 114 12.17 1.44 -5.77
CA PRO A 114 12.25 2.84 -6.23
C PRO A 114 10.96 3.44 -6.81
N LEU A 115 10.15 2.63 -7.53
CA LEU A 115 8.89 3.09 -8.12
C LEU A 115 7.81 3.45 -7.08
N PHE A 116 7.87 2.87 -5.88
CA PHE A 116 6.90 3.09 -4.81
C PHE A 116 7.41 4.06 -3.75
N MET A 117 8.62 4.58 -3.92
CA MET A 117 9.29 5.44 -2.96
C MET A 117 8.67 6.84 -2.98
N SER A 118 8.35 7.37 -1.80
CA SER A 118 7.77 8.70 -1.66
C SER A 118 8.76 9.82 -2.00
N PRO A 119 8.29 11.02 -2.42
CA PRO A 119 9.15 12.09 -2.90
C PRO A 119 10.14 12.57 -1.83
N GLU A 120 9.72 12.62 -0.57
CA GLU A 120 10.60 13.04 0.53
C GLU A 120 11.82 12.14 0.72
N LEU A 121 11.72 10.85 0.37
CA LEU A 121 12.84 9.92 0.43
C LEU A 121 13.81 10.12 -0.74
N GLY A 122 13.33 10.50 -1.93
CA GLY A 122 14.18 10.79 -3.09
C GLY A 122 15.17 11.93 -2.85
N TYR A 123 14.88 12.83 -1.90
CA TYR A 123 15.73 13.95 -1.51
C TYR A 123 16.56 13.68 -0.24
N GLY A 124 16.66 12.42 0.19
CA GLY A 124 17.37 12.04 1.42
C GLY A 124 16.67 12.46 2.71
N GLY A 125 15.36 12.69 2.64
CA GLY A 125 14.51 12.87 3.81
C GLY A 125 14.37 11.61 4.66
N LYS A 126 13.49 11.69 5.66
CA LYS A 126 13.25 10.61 6.62
C LYS A 126 11.95 9.89 6.28
N TYR A 127 11.85 8.63 6.71
CA TYR A 127 10.60 7.88 6.66
C TYR A 127 9.63 8.41 7.73
N PHE A 128 8.36 8.53 7.34
CA PHE A 128 7.24 8.79 8.23
C PHE A 128 6.21 7.67 8.08
N TYR A 129 5.23 7.59 8.97
CA TYR A 129 4.16 6.59 8.85
C TYR A 129 3.40 6.72 7.52
N ASN A 130 3.12 7.96 7.08
CA ASN A 130 2.46 8.22 5.79
C ASN A 130 3.37 8.05 4.56
N THR A 131 4.63 7.64 4.73
CA THR A 131 5.42 7.10 3.61
C THR A 131 4.77 5.81 3.08
N ASP A 132 4.29 4.93 3.96
CA ASP A 132 3.57 3.72 3.53
C ASP A 132 2.26 4.05 2.80
N ILE A 133 1.62 5.16 3.16
CA ILE A 133 0.39 5.65 2.50
C ILE A 133 0.67 6.11 1.07
N TYR A 134 1.81 6.77 0.84
CA TYR A 134 2.23 7.11 -0.52
C TYR A 134 2.44 5.87 -1.37
N SER A 135 3.17 4.88 -0.85
CA SER A 135 3.44 3.62 -1.55
C SER A 135 2.15 2.83 -1.82
N LEU A 136 1.16 2.89 -0.92
CA LEU A 136 -0.20 2.41 -1.18
C LEU A 136 -0.87 3.19 -2.31
N GLY A 137 -0.79 4.53 -2.33
CA GLY A 137 -1.30 5.36 -3.42
C GLY A 137 -0.72 4.96 -4.79
N VAL A 138 0.59 4.67 -4.86
CA VAL A 138 1.24 4.16 -6.08
C VAL A 138 0.67 2.80 -6.47
N THR A 139 0.51 1.90 -5.50
CA THR A 139 -0.10 0.56 -5.73
C THR A 139 -1.51 0.68 -6.32
N ILE A 140 -2.36 1.54 -5.76
CA ILE A 140 -3.72 1.77 -6.27
C ILE A 140 -3.69 2.41 -7.65
N TYR A 141 -2.83 3.39 -7.88
CA TYR A 141 -2.63 3.99 -9.20
C TYR A 141 -2.24 2.94 -10.25
N GLN A 142 -1.33 2.02 -9.93
CA GLN A 142 -0.95 0.92 -10.85
C GLN A 142 -2.11 -0.03 -11.14
N ILE A 143 -2.95 -0.34 -10.15
CA ILE A 143 -4.14 -1.18 -10.35
C ILE A 143 -5.16 -0.47 -11.26
N ILE A 144 -5.36 0.83 -11.09
CA ILE A 144 -6.32 1.61 -11.90
C ILE A 144 -5.82 1.77 -13.34
N THR A 145 -4.57 2.18 -13.52
CA THR A 145 -4.05 2.65 -14.81
C THR A 145 -3.28 1.58 -15.59
N LYS A 146 -2.91 0.47 -14.92
CA LYS A 146 -1.97 -0.56 -15.41
C LYS A 146 -0.57 -0.02 -15.73
N ASP A 147 -0.31 1.23 -15.40
CA ASP A 147 0.98 1.89 -15.60
C ASP A 147 1.94 1.51 -14.48
N THR A 148 2.63 0.40 -14.69
CA THR A 148 3.62 -0.14 -13.74
C THR A 148 5.01 0.47 -13.87
N PHE A 149 5.20 1.44 -14.79
CA PHE A 149 6.52 2.00 -15.12
C PHE A 149 6.70 3.44 -14.66
N THR A 150 5.62 4.21 -14.50
CA THR A 150 5.72 5.62 -14.09
C THR A 150 6.23 5.74 -12.66
N SER A 151 7.39 6.39 -12.51
CA SER A 151 7.88 6.86 -11.22
C SER A 151 7.24 8.22 -10.87
N ILE A 152 6.21 8.20 -10.03
CA ILE A 152 5.48 9.41 -9.65
C ILE A 152 6.40 10.37 -8.86
N SER A 153 7.27 9.84 -8.00
CA SER A 153 8.25 10.66 -7.27
C SER A 153 9.21 11.38 -8.21
N GLN A 154 9.62 10.75 -9.32
CA GLN A 154 10.44 11.40 -10.33
C GLN A 154 9.69 12.51 -11.10
N LEU A 155 8.37 12.37 -11.29
CA LEU A 155 7.57 13.44 -11.89
C LEU A 155 7.63 14.70 -11.02
N TYR A 156 7.55 14.56 -9.69
CA TYR A 156 7.65 15.67 -8.75
C TYR A 156 9.02 16.36 -8.69
N VAL A 157 10.06 15.79 -9.31
CA VAL A 157 11.37 16.45 -9.49
C VAL A 157 11.32 17.50 -10.59
N THR A 158 10.51 17.26 -11.63
CA THR A 158 10.48 18.10 -12.84
C THR A 158 9.21 18.94 -12.98
N LYS A 159 8.19 18.64 -12.17
CA LYS A 159 6.85 19.24 -12.23
C LYS A 159 6.36 19.64 -10.84
N ASP A 160 5.48 20.63 -10.78
CA ASP A 160 4.81 21.01 -9.54
C ASP A 160 3.68 20.04 -9.15
N GLN A 161 3.16 20.18 -7.93
CA GLN A 161 2.12 19.33 -7.37
C GLN A 161 0.85 19.30 -8.24
N LYS A 162 0.47 20.45 -8.80
CA LYS A 162 -0.78 20.61 -9.55
C LYS A 162 -0.68 19.94 -10.91
N GLU A 163 0.44 20.12 -11.61
CA GLU A 163 0.70 19.44 -12.89
C GLU A 163 0.69 17.92 -12.74
N VAL A 164 1.39 17.39 -11.73
CA VAL A 164 1.44 15.94 -11.49
C VAL A 164 0.05 15.42 -11.12
N SER A 165 -0.67 16.09 -10.21
CA SER A 165 -2.03 15.69 -9.83
C SER A 165 -2.98 15.66 -11.03
N GLN A 166 -2.91 16.65 -11.93
CA GLN A 166 -3.72 16.68 -13.15
C GLN A 166 -3.37 15.53 -14.11
N LEU A 167 -2.07 15.23 -14.27
CA LEU A 167 -1.62 14.14 -15.13
C LEU A 167 -2.08 12.77 -14.59
N LEU A 168 -1.92 12.53 -13.29
CA LEU A 168 -2.34 11.29 -12.65
C LEU A 168 -3.85 11.14 -12.66
N LYS A 169 -4.59 12.22 -12.39
CA LYS A 169 -6.06 12.26 -12.48
C LYS A 169 -6.53 11.83 -13.86
N LYS A 170 -6.00 12.48 -14.91
CA LYS A 170 -6.34 12.16 -16.30
C LYS A 170 -6.10 10.67 -16.61
N LYS A 171 -4.94 10.14 -16.23
CA LYS A 171 -4.62 8.72 -16.44
C LYS A 171 -5.56 7.76 -15.71
N MET A 172 -6.02 8.12 -14.51
CA MET A 172 -6.98 7.31 -13.76
C MET A 172 -8.41 7.43 -14.30
N GLU A 173 -8.75 8.53 -14.96
CA GLU A 173 -10.04 8.73 -15.62
C GLU A 173 -10.14 8.01 -16.99
N GLU A 174 -9.02 7.82 -17.69
CA GLU A 174 -8.95 7.20 -19.03
C GLU A 174 -9.65 5.82 -19.12
N PRO A 175 -9.51 4.89 -18.16
CA PRO A 175 -10.26 3.63 -18.17
C PRO A 175 -11.78 3.78 -18.01
N GLY A 176 -12.26 4.89 -17.44
CA GLY A 176 -13.69 5.15 -17.24
C GLY A 176 -14.41 4.23 -16.23
N GLN A 177 -13.67 3.38 -15.50
CA GLN A 177 -14.22 2.34 -14.62
C GLN A 177 -14.44 2.79 -13.17
N TYR A 178 -13.72 3.81 -12.70
CA TYR A 178 -13.70 4.20 -11.28
C TYR A 178 -14.30 5.58 -11.07
N SER A 179 -15.01 5.75 -9.96
CA SER A 179 -15.60 7.03 -9.56
C SER A 179 -14.54 8.09 -9.30
N GLN A 180 -14.94 9.36 -9.48
CA GLN A 180 -14.11 10.51 -9.14
C GLN A 180 -13.63 10.46 -7.68
N TYR A 181 -14.44 9.88 -6.80
CA TYR A 181 -14.13 9.76 -5.39
C TYR A 181 -12.90 8.86 -5.13
N ILE A 182 -12.79 7.68 -5.78
CA ILE A 182 -11.61 6.82 -5.67
C ILE A 182 -10.37 7.52 -6.24
N ILE A 183 -10.55 8.23 -7.34
CA ILE A 183 -9.47 8.99 -7.98
C ILE A 183 -8.96 10.06 -7.03
N ASP A 184 -9.84 10.86 -6.45
CA ASP A 184 -9.48 11.92 -5.49
C ASP A 184 -8.86 11.36 -4.20
N LEU A 185 -9.38 10.23 -3.71
CA LEU A 185 -8.80 9.52 -2.57
C LEU A 185 -7.38 9.03 -2.89
N THR A 186 -7.17 8.46 -4.08
CA THR A 186 -5.84 8.00 -4.53
C THR A 186 -4.87 9.17 -4.69
N LEU A 187 -5.32 10.30 -5.23
CA LEU A 187 -4.52 11.52 -5.33
C LEU A 187 -4.13 12.05 -3.94
N SER A 188 -5.02 11.98 -2.94
CA SER A 188 -4.68 12.40 -1.58
C SER A 188 -3.56 11.57 -0.96
N MET A 189 -3.49 10.26 -1.28
CA MET A 189 -2.38 9.39 -0.86
C MET A 189 -1.07 9.75 -1.56
N LEU A 190 -1.15 10.22 -2.81
CA LEU A 190 -0.03 10.60 -3.68
C LEU A 190 0.45 12.05 -3.48
N GLU A 191 -0.05 12.74 -2.44
CA GLU A 191 0.36 14.10 -2.09
C GLU A 191 1.86 14.19 -1.84
N LYS A 192 2.52 15.17 -2.49
CA LYS A 192 3.98 15.35 -2.43
C LYS A 192 4.41 15.78 -1.03
N ASP A 193 3.68 16.70 -0.43
CA ASP A 193 3.99 17.15 0.93
C ASP A 193 3.48 16.14 1.96
N SER A 194 4.42 15.42 2.57
CA SER A 194 4.13 14.48 3.65
C SER A 194 3.40 15.11 4.85
N ALA A 195 3.48 16.43 5.08
CA ALA A 195 2.80 17.05 6.22
C ALA A 195 1.26 17.06 6.07
N ILE A 196 0.76 17.11 4.83
CA ILE A 196 -0.68 17.15 4.52
C ILE A 196 -1.20 15.82 3.95
N ARG A 197 -0.31 14.88 3.64
CA ARG A 197 -0.68 13.51 3.24
C ARG A 197 -1.39 12.79 4.40
N PRO A 198 -2.57 12.19 4.16
CA PRO A 198 -3.36 11.57 5.23
C PRO A 198 -2.64 10.41 5.89
N GLN A 199 -2.97 10.15 7.15
CA GLN A 199 -2.63 8.90 7.82
C GLN A 199 -3.65 7.81 7.47
N ALA A 200 -3.31 6.55 7.76
CA ALA A 200 -4.21 5.42 7.59
C ALA A 200 -5.57 5.65 8.27
N GLN A 201 -5.54 6.16 9.51
CA GLN A 201 -6.75 6.45 10.29
C GLN A 201 -7.64 7.51 9.65
N ASP A 202 -7.07 8.54 9.01
CA ASP A 202 -7.84 9.59 8.35
C ASP A 202 -8.65 9.03 7.17
N ILE A 203 -8.02 8.16 6.38
CA ILE A 203 -8.67 7.44 5.28
C ILE A 203 -9.77 6.51 5.83
N LEU A 204 -9.46 5.75 6.88
CA LEU A 204 -10.41 4.85 7.53
C LEU A 204 -11.61 5.55 8.15
N ASN A 205 -11.56 6.86 8.41
CA ASN A 205 -12.68 7.62 8.96
C ASN A 205 -13.67 8.08 7.88
N ASN A 206 -13.35 7.92 6.60
CA ASN A 206 -14.27 8.29 5.54
C ASN A 206 -15.57 7.44 5.57
N SER A 207 -16.71 8.06 5.26
CA SER A 207 -18.03 7.41 5.26
C SER A 207 -18.16 6.31 4.20
N VAL A 208 -17.38 6.34 3.11
CA VAL A 208 -17.37 5.27 2.10
C VAL A 208 -17.08 3.89 2.71
N PHE A 209 -16.32 3.86 3.81
CA PHE A 209 -15.96 2.62 4.49
C PHE A 209 -16.93 2.23 5.64
N ASP A 210 -18.03 2.95 5.85
CA ASP A 210 -18.99 2.67 6.94
C ASP A 210 -19.52 1.23 6.89
N GLN A 211 -19.89 0.75 5.70
CA GLN A 211 -20.40 -0.61 5.52
C GLN A 211 -19.32 -1.66 5.82
N LEU A 212 -18.08 -1.41 5.38
CA LEU A 212 -16.94 -2.32 5.60
C LEU A 212 -16.53 -2.35 7.07
N ARG A 213 -16.60 -1.22 7.79
CA ARG A 213 -16.39 -1.16 9.25
C ARG A 213 -17.39 -2.02 10.01
N ARG A 214 -18.67 -2.01 9.59
CA ARG A 214 -19.73 -2.79 10.26
C ARG A 214 -19.55 -4.30 10.07
N ARG A 215 -19.06 -4.75 8.92
CA ARG A 215 -18.85 -6.18 8.62
C ARG A 215 -17.74 -6.84 9.45
N ARG A 216 -16.87 -6.05 10.08
CA ARG A 216 -15.71 -6.54 10.85
C ARG A 216 -15.83 -6.43 12.37
N ARG A 217 -16.93 -5.86 12.87
CA ARG A 217 -17.28 -5.89 14.30
C ARG A 217 -18.06 -7.16 14.61
#